data_AF-A0A961YZ52-F1
#
_entry.id   AF-A0A961YZ52-F1
#
_cell.length_a   1.000
_cell.length_b   1.000
_cell.length_c   1.000
_cell.angle_alpha   90.00
_cell.angle_beta   90.00
_cell.angle_gamma   90.00
#
_symmetry.space_group_name_H-M   'P 1'
#
loop_
_entity.id
_entity.type
_entity.pdbx_description
1 polymer ?
#
loop_
_entity_poly.entity_id
_entity_poly.type
_entity_poly.pdbx_seq_one_letter_code
_entity_poly.pdbx_strand_id
1 'polypeptide(L)' 'MLSKAEAASYCGLGARRFEAECPVRPVELPGGARVFDMVDLDKWIDTIKGAAEDDTAAIIARLG' A
#
# COMPACT_ATOMS: atom_id res chain seq x y z
N MET A 1 -1.33 9.81 10.14
CA MET A 1 -2.67 9.21 9.94
C MET A 1 -3.39 9.99 8.86
N LEU A 2 -3.88 9.31 7.83
CA LEU A 2 -4.45 9.88 6.61
C LEU A 2 -5.90 9.46 6.47
N SER A 3 -6.79 10.34 6.03
CA SER A 3 -8.14 9.96 5.64
C SER A 3 -8.10 9.08 4.38
N LYS A 4 -9.17 8.33 4.10
CA LYS A 4 -9.26 7.49 2.90
C LYS A 4 -8.89 8.21 1.59
N ALA A 5 -9.35 9.45 1.42
CA ALA A 5 -9.06 10.26 0.24
C ALA A 5 -7.59 10.71 0.17
N GLU A 6 -6.99 11.01 1.33
CA GLU A 6 -5.59 11.38 1.45
C GLU A 6 -4.69 10.17 1.22
N ALA A 7 -5.05 9.01 1.76
CA ALA A 7 -4.35 7.74 1.54
C ALA A 7 -4.37 7.34 0.05
N ALA A 8 -5.53 7.44 -0.61
CA ALA A 8 -5.62 7.20 -2.05
C ALA A 8 -4.71 8.15 -2.84
N SER A 9 -4.76 9.45 -2.54
CA SER A 9 -3.90 10.45 -3.19
C SER A 9 -2.42 10.22 -2.91
N TYR A 10 -2.08 9.82 -1.68
CA TYR A 10 -0.71 9.50 -1.26
C TYR A 10 -0.14 8.31 -2.03
N CYS A 11 -0.94 7.26 -2.25
CA CYS A 11 -0.57 6.11 -3.07
C CYS A 11 -0.61 6.41 -4.59
N GLY A 12 -0.96 7.63 -5.01
CA GLY A 12 -1.15 7.97 -6.43
C GLY A 12 -2.33 7.24 -7.09
N LEU A 13 -3.27 6.72 -6.29
CA LEU A 13 -4.42 5.95 -6.74
C LEU A 13 -5.70 6.77 -6.66
N GLY A 14 -6.63 6.52 -7.58
CA GLY A 14 -8.01 7.01 -7.43
C GLY A 14 -8.70 6.30 -6.26
N ALA A 15 -9.55 7.00 -5.50
CA ALA A 15 -10.24 6.46 -4.32
C ALA A 15 -10.93 5.09 -4.57
N ARG A 16 -11.54 4.91 -5.75
CA ARG A 16 -12.21 3.66 -6.13
C ARG A 16 -11.24 2.49 -6.36
N ARG A 17 -10.04 2.76 -6.88
CA ARG A 17 -8.98 1.74 -7.02
C ARG A 17 -8.37 1.43 -5.66
N PHE A 18 -8.10 2.48 -4.88
CA PHE A 18 -7.59 2.32 -3.53
C PHE A 18 -8.47 1.40 -2.69
N GLU A 19 -9.80 1.50 -2.77
CA GLU A 19 -10.71 0.58 -2.07
C GLU A 19 -10.66 -0.88 -2.52
N ALA A 20 -10.37 -1.12 -3.80
CA ALA A 20 -10.35 -2.45 -4.37
C ALA A 20 -8.97 -3.12 -4.23
N GLU A 21 -7.90 -2.32 -4.29
CA GLU A 21 -6.52 -2.79 -4.38
C GLU A 21 -5.76 -2.66 -3.05
N CYS A 22 -6.13 -1.73 -2.17
CA CYS A 22 -5.42 -1.52 -0.91
C CYS A 22 -5.87 -2.56 0.14
N PRO A 23 -4.97 -3.47 0.58
CA PRO A 23 -5.28 -4.47 1.60
C PRO A 23 -5.19 -3.90 3.03
N VAL A 24 -4.68 -2.67 3.19
CA VAL A 24 -4.47 -2.00 4.48
C VAL A 24 -5.81 -1.73 5.15
N ARG A 25 -5.95 -2.18 6.40
CA ARG A 25 -7.18 -1.93 7.17
C ARG A 25 -7.16 -0.53 7.78
N PRO A 26 -8.26 0.23 7.68
CA PRO A 26 -8.36 1.51 8.37
C PRO A 26 -8.34 1.29 9.89
N VAL A 27 -7.61 2.16 10.58
CA VAL A 27 -7.60 2.28 12.04
C VAL A 27 -8.81 3.11 12.46
N GLU A 28 -9.62 2.55 13.35
CA GLU A 28 -10.75 3.25 13.94
C GLU A 28 -10.29 4.02 15.18
N LEU A 29 -10.34 5.35 15.10
CA LEU A 29 -10.01 6.24 16.20
C LEU A 29 -11.21 6.44 17.13
N PRO A 30 -10.98 6.80 18.41
CA PRO A 30 -12.05 7.21 19.30
C PRO A 30 -12.83 8.37 18.68
N GLY A 31 -14.14 8.17 18.50
CA GLY A 31 -15.02 9.09 17.76
C GLY A 31 -15.50 8.57 16.39
N GLY A 32 -15.09 7.36 15.99
CA GLY A 32 -15.58 6.69 14.77
C GLY A 32 -14.89 7.12 13.48
N ALA A 33 -13.83 7.92 13.59
CA ALA A 33 -13.03 8.31 12.43
C ALA A 33 -12.18 7.13 11.95
N ARG A 34 -12.22 6.85 10.66
CA ARG A 34 -11.43 5.81 10.01
C ARG A 34 -10.24 6.44 9.29
N VAL A 35 -9.05 6.17 9.81
CA VAL A 35 -7.79 6.71 9.28
C VAL A 35 -6.85 5.58 8.87
N PHE A 36 -6.03 5.83 7.87
CA PHE A 36 -4.99 4.94 7.41
C PHE A 36 -3.67 5.39 7.99
N ASP A 37 -2.86 4.44 8.44
CA ASP A 37 -1.52 4.75 8.90
C ASP A 37 -0.55 4.82 7.71
N MET A 38 0.29 5.85 7.69
CA MET A 38 1.24 6.07 6.60
C MET A 38 2.29 4.96 6.54
N VAL A 39 2.70 4.41 7.69
CA VAL A 39 3.69 3.33 7.76
C VAL A 39 3.12 2.04 7.18
N ASP A 40 1.83 1.76 7.39
CA ASP A 40 1.18 0.57 6.82
C ASP A 40 1.04 0.69 5.30
N LEU A 41 0.67 1.89 4.81
CA LEU A 41 0.66 2.20 3.38
C LEU A 41 2.06 2.09 2.76
N ASP A 42 3.09 2.61 3.43
CA ASP A 42 4.48 2.55 2.97
C ASP A 42 4.98 1.11 2.88
N LYS A 43 4.69 0.27 3.88
CA LYS A 43 4.99 -1.17 3.85
C LYS A 43 4.29 -1.90 2.70
N TRP A 44 3.04 -1.54 2.42
CA TRP A 44 2.32 -2.12 1.28
C TRP A 44 2.95 -1.71 -0.05
N ILE A 45 3.30 -0.43 -0.20
CA ILE A 45 4.01 0.08 -1.39
C ILE A 45 5.38 -0.60 -1.53
N ASP A 46 6.11 -0.76 -0.43
CA ASP A 46 7.39 -1.47 -0.39
C ASP A 46 7.24 -2.94 -0.77
N THR A 47 6.14 -3.60 -0.37
CA THR A 47 5.84 -4.97 -0.81
C THR A 47 5.60 -5.04 -2.32
N ILE A 48 4.92 -4.05 -2.91
CA ILE A 48 4.71 -3.97 -4.37
C ILE A 48 6.05 -3.74 -5.08
N LYS A 49 6.91 -2.91 -4.52
CA LYS A 49 8.25 -2.62 -5.06
C LYS A 49 9.17 -3.84 -4.95
N GLY A 50 9.25 -4.45 -3.77
CA GLY A 50 10.05 -5.63 -3.48
C GLY A 50 9.60 -6.85 -4.30
N ALA A 51 8.30 -7.01 -4.56
CA ALA A 51 7.81 -8.03 -5.48
C ALA A 51 8.36 -7.86 -6.92
N ALA A 52 8.69 -6.64 -7.34
CA ALA A 52 9.34 -6.41 -8.64
C ALA A 52 10.86 -6.65 -8.61
N GLU A 53 11.51 -6.44 -7.45
CA GLU A 53 12.95 -6.65 -7.28
C GLU A 53 13.30 -8.13 -7.07
N ASP A 54 12.47 -8.89 -6.34
CA ASP A 54 12.65 -10.34 -6.11
C ASP A 54 12.48 -11.15 -7.40
N ASP A 55 11.53 -10.78 -8.27
CA ASP A 55 11.35 -11.41 -9.58
C ASP A 55 12.59 -11.21 -10.47
N THR A 56 13.16 -10.01 -10.48
CA THR A 56 14.35 -9.72 -11.29
C THR A 56 15.58 -10.48 -10.80
N ALA A 57 15.79 -10.54 -9.47
CA ALA A 57 16.89 -11.30 -8.88
C ALA A 57 16.74 -12.82 -9.09
N ALA A 58 15.51 -13.35 -8.98
CA ALA A 58 15.20 -14.76 -9.20
C ALA A 58 15.38 -15.18 -10.67
N ILE A 59 15.07 -14.28 -11.63
CA ILE A 59 15.30 -14.51 -13.06
C ILE A 59 16.80 -14.58 -13.37
N ILE A 60 17.61 -13.67 -12.80
CA ILE A 60 19.08 -13.67 -12.99
C ILE A 60 19.71 -14.93 -12.40
N ALA A 61 19.26 -15.38 -11.22
CA ALA A 61 19.76 -16.60 -10.59
C ALA A 61 19.41 -17.90 -11.34
N ARG A 62 18.35 -17.91 -12.16
CA ARG A 62 17.95 -19.06 -12.99
C ARG A 62 18.72 -19.14 -14.32
N LEU A 63 19.35 -18.05 -14.75
CA LEU A 63 20.11 -17.99 -15.99
C LEU A 63 21.61 -18.29 -15.81
N GLY A 64 22.05 -18.53 -14.55
CA GLY A 64 23.41 -18.90 -14.18
C GLY A 64 23.64 -20.41 -14.16
#